data_AF-A0A4Y9JHE2-F1
#
_entry.id   AF-A0A4Y9JHE2-F1
#
_cell.length_a   1.000
_cell.length_b   1.000
_cell.length_c   1.000
_cell.angle_alpha   90.00
_cell.angle_beta   90.00
_cell.angle_gamma   90.00
#
_symmetry.space_group_name_H-M   'P 1'
#
loop_
_entity.id
_entity.type
_entity.pdbx_description
1 polymer ?
#
loop_
_entity_poly.entity_id
_entity_poly.type
_entity_poly.pdbx_seq_one_letter_code
_entity_poly.pdbx_strand_id
1 'polypeptide(L)' 'MVRKKKKYSVNLDAGKNMPPLYHTLPGQEFDYKKSEVLNWIGQQSEMLNFVREQLKSAGYITYDPETRKWTGVDYDN' A
#
# COMPACT_ATOMS: atom_id res chain seq x y z
N MET A 1 19.14 23.62 5.98
CA MET A 1 18.70 22.72 4.88
C MET A 1 17.18 22.60 4.96
N VAL A 2 16.45 23.27 4.08
CA VAL A 2 14.98 23.12 4.01
C VAL A 2 14.69 21.68 3.57
N ARG A 3 14.07 20.87 4.43
CA ARG A 3 13.52 19.57 4.02
C ARG A 3 12.58 19.84 2.85
N LYS A 4 13.01 19.54 1.61
CA LYS A 4 12.09 19.49 0.47
C LYS A 4 10.98 18.53 0.87
N LYS A 5 9.75 19.04 1.08
CA LYS A 5 8.57 18.20 1.24
C LYS A 5 8.53 17.33 -0.01
N LYS A 6 8.79 16.02 0.14
CA LYS A 6 8.49 15.06 -0.92
C LYS A 6 7.03 15.32 -1.28
N LYS A 7 6.78 15.73 -2.52
CA LYS A 7 5.43 15.86 -3.06
C LYS A 7 4.94 14.42 -3.18
N TYR A 8 4.42 13.89 -2.08
CA TYR A 8 3.77 12.60 -2.10
C TYR A 8 2.66 12.72 -3.15
N SER A 9 2.66 11.81 -4.12
CA SER A 9 1.66 11.77 -5.18
C SER A 9 0.28 11.86 -4.56
N VAL A 10 -0.64 12.54 -5.26
CA VAL A 10 -2.03 12.79 -4.87
C VAL A 10 -2.68 11.61 -4.11
N ASN A 11 -2.32 10.39 -4.50
CA ASN A 11 -2.77 9.12 -3.95
C ASN A 11 -2.51 8.88 -2.44
N LEU A 12 -1.55 9.57 -1.82
CA LEU A 12 -1.26 9.45 -0.38
C LEU A 12 -1.98 10.52 0.47
N ASP A 13 -2.63 11.49 -0.17
CA ASP A 13 -3.38 12.55 0.53
C ASP A 13 -4.58 11.98 1.29
N ALA A 14 -5.17 10.88 0.79
CA ALA A 14 -6.21 10.12 1.46
C ALA A 14 -5.88 9.81 2.92
N GLY A 15 -4.58 9.59 3.24
CA GLY A 15 -4.12 9.30 4.60
C GLY A 15 -4.36 10.43 5.61
N LYS A 16 -4.55 11.67 5.13
CA LYS A 16 -4.93 12.80 6.00
C LYS A 16 -6.34 12.66 6.57
N ASN A 17 -7.21 11.92 5.89
CA ASN A 17 -8.59 11.67 6.31
C ASN A 17 -8.73 10.36 7.12
N MET A 18 -7.61 9.73 7.50
CA MET A 18 -7.63 8.51 8.30
C MET A 18 -8.21 8.83 9.70
N PRO A 19 -9.28 8.13 10.14
CA PRO A 19 -9.79 8.29 11.49
C PRO A 19 -8.77 7.74 12.51
N PRO A 20 -8.94 8.01 13.82
CA PRO A 20 -8.16 7.34 14.85
C PRO A 20 -8.44 5.82 14.81
N LEU A 21 -7.42 5.03 14.52
CA LEU A 21 -7.49 3.57 14.37
C LEU A 21 -6.41 2.91 15.25
N TYR A 22 -6.71 1.73 15.78
CA TYR A 22 -5.73 0.97 16.56
C TYR A 22 -4.70 0.31 15.65
N HIS A 23 -3.43 0.68 15.85
CA HIS A 23 -2.30 -0.03 15.24
C HIS A 23 -2.17 -1.45 15.81
N THR A 24 -2.28 -1.54 17.13
CA THR A 24 -2.34 -2.78 17.93
C THR A 24 -3.51 -2.64 18.89
N LEU A 25 -4.35 -3.66 19.01
CA LEU A 25 -5.46 -3.65 19.97
C LEU A 25 -4.90 -3.62 21.40
N PRO A 26 -5.51 -2.83 22.31
CA PRO A 26 -5.04 -2.74 23.68
C PRO A 26 -5.06 -4.13 24.35
N GLY A 27 -3.89 -4.56 24.82
CA GLY A 27 -3.72 -5.87 25.49
C GLY A 27 -3.49 -7.07 24.56
N GLN A 28 -3.28 -6.86 23.26
CA GLN A 28 -2.88 -7.93 22.33
C GLN A 28 -1.52 -7.64 21.69
N GLU A 29 -0.87 -8.70 21.21
CA GLU A 29 0.29 -8.56 20.33
C GLU A 29 -0.14 -8.06 18.94
N PHE A 30 0.76 -7.38 18.25
CA PHE A 30 0.50 -6.84 16.92
C PHE A 30 0.20 -7.98 15.92
N ASP A 31 -0.91 -7.84 15.20
CA ASP A 31 -1.35 -8.80 14.18
C ASP A 31 -1.77 -8.03 12.93
N TYR A 32 -1.10 -8.30 11.81
CA TYR A 32 -1.38 -7.66 10.52
C TYR A 32 -2.83 -7.84 10.06
N LYS A 33 -3.48 -8.95 10.40
CA LYS A 33 -4.88 -9.22 10.05
C LYS A 33 -5.86 -8.49 10.95
N LYS A 34 -5.45 -8.08 12.14
CA LYS A 34 -6.29 -7.37 13.12
C LYS A 34 -6.02 -5.87 13.16
N SER A 35 -4.96 -5.40 12.51
CA SER A 35 -4.61 -3.98 12.49
C SER A 35 -5.68 -3.19 11.73
N GLU A 36 -6.39 -2.31 12.43
CA GLU A 36 -7.41 -1.47 11.83
C GLU A 36 -6.80 -0.49 10.82
N VAL A 37 -5.57 -0.06 11.06
CA VAL A 37 -4.80 0.80 10.14
C VAL A 37 -4.59 0.12 8.79
N LEU A 38 -4.11 -1.14 8.79
CA LEU A 38 -3.85 -1.86 7.54
C LEU A 38 -5.14 -2.20 6.81
N ASN A 39 -6.19 -2.54 7.56
CA ASN A 39 -7.51 -2.77 6.97
C ASN A 39 -8.05 -1.50 6.29
N TRP A 40 -7.96 -0.34 6.96
CA TRP A 40 -8.40 0.92 6.38
C TRP A 40 -7.59 1.33 5.15
N ILE A 41 -6.26 1.16 5.17
CA ILE A 41 -5.40 1.40 4.00
C ILE A 41 -5.83 0.49 2.83
N GLY A 42 -6.13 -0.78 3.13
CA GLY A 42 -6.63 -1.76 2.16
C GLY A 42 -7.99 -1.40 1.56
N GLN A 43 -8.76 -0.50 2.18
CA GLN A 43 -10.02 -0.01 1.62
C GLN A 43 -9.85 1.22 0.71
N GLN A 44 -8.72 1.91 0.78
CA GLN A 44 -8.48 3.11 -0.04
C GLN A 44 -7.92 2.71 -1.42
N SER A 45 -8.74 2.78 -2.47
CA SER A 45 -8.34 2.41 -3.83
C SER A 45 -7.14 3.20 -4.34
N GLU A 46 -7.02 4.48 -3.96
CA GLU A 46 -5.89 5.34 -4.33
C GLU A 46 -4.56 4.83 -3.75
N MET A 47 -4.57 4.40 -2.49
CA MET A 47 -3.39 3.85 -1.82
C MET A 47 -3.02 2.47 -2.38
N LEU A 48 -4.01 1.61 -2.61
CA LEU A 48 -3.78 0.31 -3.25
C LEU A 48 -3.17 0.48 -4.65
N ASN A 49 -3.69 1.41 -5.44
CA ASN A 49 -3.15 1.69 -6.76
C ASN A 49 -1.71 2.22 -6.66
N PHE A 50 -1.43 3.12 -5.70
CA PHE A 50 -0.07 3.59 -5.44
C PHE A 50 0.89 2.43 -5.13
N VAL A 51 0.52 1.49 -4.25
CA VAL A 51 1.38 0.34 -3.91
C VAL A 51 1.65 -0.52 -5.15
N ARG A 52 0.62 -0.82 -5.95
CA ARG A 52 0.79 -1.55 -7.21
C ARG A 52 1.71 -0.82 -8.18
N GLU A 53 1.55 0.49 -8.34
CA GLU A 53 2.40 1.30 -9.20
C GLU A 53 3.86 1.32 -8.73
N GLN A 54 4.10 1.37 -7.41
CA GLN A 54 5.44 1.26 -6.84
C GLN A 54 6.07 -0.10 -7.14
N LEU A 55 5.33 -1.21 -6.94
CA LEU A 55 5.81 -2.55 -7.25
C LEU A 55 6.15 -2.71 -8.74
N LYS A 56 5.29 -2.17 -9.62
CA LYS A 56 5.55 -2.14 -11.06
C LYS A 56 6.77 -1.29 -11.39
N SER A 57 6.88 -0.08 -10.85
CA SER A 57 7.98 0.85 -11.11
C SER A 57 9.33 0.34 -10.59
N ALA A 58 9.32 -0.46 -9.52
CA ALA A 58 10.50 -1.14 -9.01
C ALA A 58 10.89 -2.36 -9.85
N GLY A 59 10.05 -2.78 -10.81
CA GLY A 59 10.28 -3.96 -11.62
C GLY A 59 10.01 -5.28 -10.91
N TYR A 60 9.31 -5.28 -9.77
CA TYR A 60 9.03 -6.49 -8.98
C TYR A 60 7.83 -7.28 -9.48
N ILE A 61 6.91 -6.63 -10.20
CA ILE A 61 5.75 -7.28 -10.79
C ILE A 61 5.61 -6.90 -12.26
N THR A 62 5.18 -7.85 -13.09
CA THR A 62 4.88 -7.66 -14.51
C THR A 62 3.39 -7.85 -14.75
N TYR A 63 2.88 -7.17 -15.77
CA TYR A 63 1.51 -7.36 -16.22
C TYR A 63 1.52 -8.13 -17.54
N ASP A 64 0.80 -9.24 -17.55
CA ASP A 64 0.59 -10.04 -18.73
C ASP A 64 -0.76 -9.66 -19.37
N PRO A 65 -0.78 -9.09 -20.59
CA PRO A 65 -2.01 -8.62 -21.22
C PRO A 65 -2.89 -9.76 -21.75
N GLU A 66 -2.33 -10.94 -22.03
CA GLU A 66 -3.04 -12.10 -22.57
C GLU A 66 -3.89 -12.77 -21.47
N THR A 67 -3.28 -12.98 -20.30
CA THR A 67 -3.92 -13.57 -19.12
C THR A 67 -4.59 -12.54 -18.20
N ARG A 68 -4.28 -11.24 -18.40
CA ARG A 68 -4.70 -10.12 -17.55
C ARG A 68 -4.27 -10.23 -16.10
N LYS A 69 -3.16 -10.93 -15.84
CA LYS A 69 -2.63 -11.17 -14.49
C LYS A 69 -1.43 -10.29 -14.19
N TRP A 70 -1.26 -10.02 -12.90
CA TRP A 70 -0.03 -9.46 -12.35
C TRP A 70 0.77 -10.60 -11.74
N THR A 71 2.05 -10.70 -12.08
CA THR A 71 2.92 -11.79 -11.63
C THR A 71 4.19 -11.19 -11.03
N GLY A 72 4.65 -11.76 -9.92
CA GLY A 72 5.96 -11.41 -9.36
C GLY A 72 7.07 -11.95 -10.25
N VAL A 73 8.12 -11.16 -10.46
CA VAL A 73 9.24 -11.55 -11.35
C VAL A 73 9.97 -12.82 -10.90
N ASP A 74 9.94 -13.13 -9.60
CA ASP A 74 10.56 -14.33 -9.01
C ASP A 74 9.56 -15.46 -8.71
N TYR A 75 8.28 -15.35 -9.07
CA TYR A 75 7.28 -16.35 -8.69
C TYR A 75 7.41 -17.69 -9.45
N ASP A 76 7.98 -17.65 -10.65
CA ASP A 76 8.11 -18.81 -11.55
C ASP A 76 9.57 -19.31 -11.67
N ASN A 77 10.45 -18.95 -10.73
CA ASN A 77 11.88 -19.25 -10.74
C ASN A 77 12.26 -20.35 -9.74
#